data_AF-A0A6F9D7G4-F1
#
_entry.id   AF-A0A6F9D7G4-F1
#
_cell.length_a   1.000
_cell.length_b   1.000
_cell.length_c   1.000
_cell.angle_alpha   90.00
_cell.angle_beta   90.00
_cell.angle_gamma   90.00
#
_symmetry.space_group_name_H-M   'P 1'
#
loop_
_entity.id
_entity.type
_entity.pdbx_description
1 polymer ?
#
loop_
_entity_poly.entity_id
_entity_poly.type
_entity_poly.pdbx_seq_one_letter_code
_entity_poly.pdbx_strand_id
1 'polypeptide(L)'
;MRNEGLRKEHLFTHHGGRYSNNMISWYDEQFNKRERDGDKLPDLRKWDGHKLAWAPERSDFPMQGSPTNFGLHGKMKQRWIRELKAEREGHYSTDYRNHYNSHPLSAYPHRFASAPRYLSSHFNPITRVRRFCCCFFNLSNSVH
;
A
#
# COMPACT_ATOMS: atom_id res chain seq x y z
N MET A 1 -39.14 1.79 35.47
CA MET A 1 -38.27 2.86 34.92
C MET A 1 -37.04 2.18 34.34
N ARG A 2 -36.75 2.37 33.06
CA ARG A 2 -35.49 1.88 32.49
C ARG A 2 -34.37 2.81 32.94
N ASN A 3 -33.33 2.27 33.58
CA ASN A 3 -32.13 3.00 34.04
C ASN A 3 -31.23 3.37 32.86
N GLU A 4 -31.80 3.93 31.80
CA GLU A 4 -31.06 4.46 30.67
C GLU A 4 -30.59 5.86 31.07
N GLY A 5 -29.38 5.95 31.63
CA GLY A 5 -28.80 7.22 32.06
C GLY A 5 -28.61 8.23 30.93
N LEU A 6 -28.18 9.44 31.28
CA LEU A 6 -27.96 10.52 30.30
C LEU A 6 -26.88 10.13 29.28
N ARG A 7 -27.15 10.37 27.99
CA ARG A 7 -26.20 10.08 26.92
C ARG A 7 -24.96 10.97 27.06
N LYS A 8 -23.76 10.39 26.84
CA LYS A 8 -22.46 11.08 26.92
C LYS A 8 -22.38 12.36 26.08
N GLU A 9 -23.12 12.39 24.97
CA GLU A 9 -23.18 13.55 24.08
C GLU A 9 -23.63 14.79 24.88
N HIS A 10 -24.67 14.68 25.70
CA HIS A 10 -25.16 15.80 26.51
C HIS A 10 -24.20 16.24 27.63
N LEU A 11 -23.25 15.38 28.02
CA LEU A 11 -22.26 15.70 29.05
C LEU A 11 -21.02 16.39 28.47
N PHE A 12 -20.60 16.03 27.26
CA PHE A 12 -19.32 16.46 26.69
C PHE A 12 -19.45 17.38 25.46
N THR A 13 -20.63 17.54 24.87
CA THR A 13 -20.79 18.44 23.72
C THR A 13 -20.89 19.88 24.19
N HIS A 14 -19.93 20.70 23.78
CA HIS A 14 -19.98 22.14 23.94
C HIS A 14 -20.37 22.79 22.60
N HIS A 15 -21.19 23.85 22.65
CA HIS A 15 -21.55 24.67 21.48
C HIS A 15 -22.17 23.90 20.30
N GLY A 16 -23.09 22.97 20.59
CA GLY A 16 -23.90 22.31 19.55
C GLY A 16 -23.11 21.51 18.52
N GLY A 17 -21.92 21.00 18.89
CA GLY A 17 -21.10 20.19 17.99
C GLY A 17 -20.24 21.00 17.01
N ARG A 18 -20.16 22.33 17.15
CA ARG A 18 -19.31 23.19 16.30
C ARG A 18 -17.83 22.77 16.29
N TYR A 19 -17.37 22.00 17.28
CA TYR A 19 -15.98 21.54 17.39
C TYR A 19 -15.82 20.02 17.26
N SER A 20 -16.84 19.29 16.80
CA SER A 20 -16.77 17.82 16.78
C SER A 20 -15.86 17.25 15.68
N ASN A 21 -15.65 18.00 14.59
CA ASN A 21 -15.00 17.50 13.37
C ASN A 21 -13.71 18.25 13.02
N ASN A 22 -12.89 18.57 14.03
CA ASN A 22 -11.61 19.27 13.84
C ASN A 22 -10.53 18.27 13.37
N MET A 23 -10.65 17.84 12.12
CA MET A 23 -9.74 16.84 11.51
C MET A 23 -8.50 17.47 10.86
N ILE A 24 -8.39 18.80 10.88
CA ILE A 24 -7.30 19.57 10.29
C ILE A 24 -6.48 20.17 11.42
N SER A 25 -5.16 19.97 11.36
CA SER A 25 -4.25 20.59 12.31
C SER A 25 -3.83 21.97 11.83
N TRP A 26 -3.46 22.85 12.76
CA TRP A 26 -2.91 24.18 12.44
C TRP A 26 -1.67 24.10 11.54
N TYR A 27 -0.82 23.10 11.76
CA TYR A 27 0.35 22.82 10.92
C TYR A 27 -0.08 22.56 9.47
N ASP A 28 -1.01 21.63 9.28
CA ASP A 28 -1.49 21.25 7.97
C ASP A 28 -2.12 22.42 7.21
N GLU A 29 -2.93 23.24 7.89
CA GLU A 29 -3.54 24.44 7.33
C GLU A 29 -2.50 25.44 6.81
N GLN A 30 -1.46 25.72 7.60
CA GLN A 30 -0.42 26.70 7.27
C GLN A 30 0.48 26.24 6.12
N PHE A 31 0.96 25.00 6.18
CA PHE A 31 1.91 24.48 5.19
C PHE A 31 1.24 24.12 3.87
N ASN A 32 0.02 23.59 3.89
CA ASN A 32 -0.72 23.25 2.68
C ASN A 32 -1.56 24.43 2.14
N LYS A 33 -1.42 25.62 2.74
CA LYS A 33 -2.11 26.87 2.35
C LYS A 33 -3.62 26.70 2.17
N ARG A 34 -4.25 25.84 2.97
CA ARG A 34 -5.66 25.41 2.78
C ARG A 34 -6.67 26.53 2.96
N GLU A 35 -6.33 27.50 3.79
CA GLU A 35 -7.15 28.68 4.11
C GLU A 35 -7.10 29.74 2.99
N ARG A 36 -6.05 29.71 2.15
CA ARG A 36 -5.79 30.82 1.23
C ARG A 36 -6.19 30.46 -0.20
N ASP A 37 -7.06 31.29 -0.76
CA ASP A 37 -7.25 31.39 -2.20
C ASP A 37 -6.03 32.09 -2.84
N GLY A 38 -4.92 31.36 -2.94
CA GLY A 38 -3.67 31.81 -3.55
C GLY A 38 -2.63 32.40 -2.57
N ASP A 39 -1.64 33.11 -3.11
CA ASP A 39 -0.50 33.66 -2.35
C ASP A 39 -0.76 35.04 -1.70
N LYS A 40 -2.02 35.35 -1.42
CA LYS A 40 -2.39 36.62 -0.78
C LYS A 40 -2.12 36.58 0.72
N LEU A 41 -1.77 37.72 1.32
CA LEU A 41 -1.67 37.85 2.76
C LEU A 41 -3.05 37.65 3.41
N PRO A 42 -3.12 37.17 4.67
CA PRO A 42 -4.38 37.08 5.38
C PRO A 42 -4.88 38.51 5.68
N ASP A 43 -6.20 38.68 5.75
CA ASP A 43 -6.80 39.98 6.07
C ASP A 43 -6.33 40.48 7.44
N LEU A 44 -6.17 41.80 7.57
CA LEU A 44 -5.87 42.42 8.86
C LEU A 44 -7.04 42.24 9.83
N ARG A 45 -6.70 42.00 11.11
CA ARG A 45 -7.69 41.92 12.20
C ARG A 45 -8.45 43.25 12.32
N LYS A 46 -9.76 43.17 12.60
CA LYS A 46 -10.64 44.33 12.81
C LYS A 46 -11.20 44.30 14.22
N TRP A 47 -11.43 45.47 14.81
CA TRP A 47 -12.11 45.55 16.12
C TRP A 47 -13.60 45.28 15.93
N ASP A 48 -14.14 44.24 16.58
CA ASP A 48 -15.56 43.94 16.61
C ASP A 48 -16.17 44.53 17.87
N GLY A 49 -16.94 45.62 17.71
CA GLY A 49 -17.58 46.32 18.83
C GLY A 49 -18.66 45.51 19.55
N HIS A 50 -19.24 44.50 18.90
CA HIS A 50 -20.24 43.64 19.55
C HIS A 50 -19.58 42.59 20.45
N LYS A 51 -18.42 42.07 20.05
CA LYS A 51 -17.66 41.10 20.83
C LYS A 51 -16.62 41.73 21.76
N LEU A 52 -16.37 43.04 21.59
CA LEU A 52 -15.32 43.79 22.28
C LEU A 52 -13.95 43.10 22.15
N ALA A 53 -13.66 42.58 20.95
CA ALA A 53 -12.47 41.80 20.67
C ALA A 53 -11.96 42.04 19.24
N TRP A 54 -10.69 41.75 18.99
CA TRP A 54 -10.13 41.74 17.65
C TRP A 54 -10.61 40.49 16.89
N ALA A 55 -11.43 40.68 15.87
CA ALA A 55 -12.00 39.61 15.05
C ALA A 55 -11.47 39.65 13.59
N PRO A 56 -11.40 38.49 12.93
CA PRO A 56 -11.48 37.14 13.52
C PRO A 56 -10.14 36.74 14.16
N GLU A 57 -10.17 36.17 15.36
CA GLU A 57 -9.04 35.40 15.89
C GLU A 57 -9.18 33.96 15.37
N ARG A 58 -8.16 33.49 14.64
CA ARG A 58 -8.24 32.19 13.97
C ARG A 58 -8.28 31.00 14.93
N SER A 59 -7.87 31.18 16.19
CA SER A 59 -8.00 30.18 17.25
C SER A 59 -9.45 29.75 17.49
N ASP A 60 -10.40 30.66 17.29
CA ASP A 60 -11.79 30.47 17.73
C ASP A 60 -12.62 29.74 16.68
N PHE A 61 -12.15 29.70 15.44
CA PHE A 61 -12.85 29.11 14.30
C PHE A 61 -11.93 28.15 13.57
N PRO A 62 -11.75 26.92 14.09
CA PRO A 62 -10.96 25.91 13.42
C PRO A 62 -11.59 25.59 12.06
N MET A 63 -10.74 25.44 11.03
CA MET A 63 -11.22 25.04 9.72
C MET A 63 -11.80 23.62 9.77
N GLN A 64 -13.05 23.51 9.31
CA GLN A 64 -13.71 22.22 9.14
C GLN A 64 -13.55 21.77 7.70
N GLY A 65 -13.11 20.53 7.51
CA GLY A 65 -12.94 19.99 6.18
C GLY A 65 -12.42 18.56 6.19
N SER A 66 -12.18 18.04 4.98
CA SER A 66 -11.62 16.71 4.82
C SER A 66 -10.17 16.67 5.33
N PRO A 67 -9.80 15.66 6.14
CA PRO A 67 -8.43 15.51 6.60
C PRO A 67 -7.46 15.30 5.44
N THR A 68 -6.28 15.89 5.57
CA THR A 68 -5.13 15.71 4.68
C THR A 68 -4.49 14.38 5.01
N ASN A 69 -5.15 13.30 4.62
CA ASN A 69 -4.63 11.97 4.90
C ASN A 69 -3.39 11.62 4.06
N PHE A 70 -2.79 12.56 3.28
CA PHE A 70 -1.62 12.37 2.40
C PHE A 70 -1.65 11.06 1.57
N GLY A 71 -2.85 10.56 1.24
CA GLY A 71 -3.05 9.24 0.65
C GLY A 71 -2.73 8.03 1.54
N LEU A 72 -2.32 8.21 2.80
CA LEU A 72 -2.04 7.16 3.79
C LEU A 72 -3.23 6.22 3.95
N HIS A 73 -4.44 6.78 4.09
CA HIS A 73 -5.67 5.98 4.19
C HIS A 73 -5.85 5.06 2.97
N GLY A 74 -5.59 5.58 1.78
CA GLY A 74 -5.64 4.80 0.54
C GLY A 74 -4.60 3.69 0.53
N LYS A 75 -3.36 4.00 0.91
CA LYS A 75 -2.26 3.02 1.01
C LYS A 75 -2.56 1.91 2.01
N MET A 76 -3.10 2.25 3.18
CA MET A 76 -3.47 1.28 4.21
C MET A 76 -4.62 0.38 3.75
N LYS A 77 -5.66 0.95 3.13
CA LYS A 77 -6.74 0.15 2.53
C LYS A 77 -6.21 -0.83 1.48
N GLN A 78 -5.34 -0.37 0.57
CA GLN A 78 -4.73 -1.24 -0.44
C GLN A 78 -3.89 -2.34 0.20
N ARG A 79 -3.16 -2.03 1.26
CA ARG A 79 -2.38 -3.01 2.02
C ARG A 79 -3.28 -4.07 2.64
N TRP A 80 -4.35 -3.70 3.33
CA TRP A 80 -5.29 -4.65 3.93
C TRP A 80 -5.97 -5.54 2.89
N ILE A 81 -6.35 -4.97 1.73
CA ILE A 81 -6.89 -5.74 0.60
C ILE A 81 -5.87 -6.77 0.11
N ARG A 82 -4.58 -6.39 0.03
CA ARG A 82 -3.49 -7.31 -0.36
C ARG A 82 -3.30 -8.42 0.67
N GLU A 83 -3.33 -8.10 1.95
CA GLU A 83 -3.20 -9.07 3.05
C GLU A 83 -4.36 -10.06 3.04
N LEU A 84 -5.61 -9.59 2.92
CA LEU A 84 -6.80 -10.45 2.76
C LEU A 84 -6.70 -11.37 1.53
N LYS A 85 -6.15 -10.87 0.42
CA LYS A 85 -5.93 -11.70 -0.78
C LYS A 85 -4.86 -12.76 -0.53
N ALA A 86 -3.76 -12.41 0.12
CA ALA A 86 -2.68 -13.33 0.47
C ALA A 86 -3.16 -14.44 1.43
N GLU A 87 -3.99 -14.10 2.42
CA GLU A 87 -4.63 -15.09 3.30
C GLU A 87 -5.48 -16.10 2.50
N ARG A 88 -6.12 -15.65 1.42
CA ARG A 88 -6.94 -16.52 0.55
C ARG A 88 -6.11 -17.46 -0.34
N GLU A 89 -4.83 -17.18 -0.57
CA GLU A 89 -3.97 -17.97 -1.45
C GLU A 89 -3.50 -19.30 -0.82
N GLY A 90 -3.75 -19.50 0.49
CA GLY A 90 -3.53 -20.76 1.20
C GLY A 90 -2.05 -21.09 1.49
N HIS A 91 -1.81 -22.16 2.24
CA HIS A 91 -0.47 -22.54 2.74
C HIS A 91 0.55 -22.94 1.65
N TYR A 92 0.13 -23.08 0.40
CA TYR A 92 0.99 -23.45 -0.73
C TYR A 92 1.57 -22.24 -1.47
N SER A 93 1.27 -21.02 -1.01
CA SER A 93 1.87 -19.78 -1.51
C SER A 93 3.24 -19.57 -0.84
N THR A 94 4.30 -20.12 -1.44
CA THR A 94 5.68 -19.89 -0.98
C THR A 94 6.22 -18.57 -1.53
N ASP A 95 7.09 -17.89 -0.78
CA ASP A 95 7.74 -16.66 -1.23
C ASP A 95 8.46 -16.83 -2.57
N TYR A 96 9.11 -17.98 -2.77
CA TYR A 96 9.77 -18.30 -4.03
C TYR A 96 8.81 -18.24 -5.22
N ARG A 97 7.63 -18.87 -5.12
CA ARG A 97 6.60 -18.85 -6.16
C ARG A 97 6.08 -17.44 -6.47
N ASN A 98 5.91 -16.60 -5.44
CA ASN A 98 5.35 -15.26 -5.60
C ASN A 98 6.34 -14.25 -6.20
N HIS A 99 7.64 -14.45 -5.95
CA HIS A 99 8.70 -13.58 -6.46
C HIS A 99 9.33 -14.10 -7.76
N TYR A 100 9.05 -15.35 -8.15
CA TYR A 100 9.55 -15.92 -9.39
C TYR A 100 8.90 -15.24 -10.60
N ASN A 101 9.67 -14.38 -11.26
CA ASN A 101 9.28 -13.80 -12.54
C ASN A 101 9.47 -14.86 -13.62
N SER A 102 8.36 -15.42 -14.14
CA SER A 102 8.42 -16.36 -15.25
C SER A 102 9.09 -15.70 -16.45
N HIS A 103 10.21 -16.27 -16.89
CA HIS A 103 10.89 -15.80 -18.10
C HIS A 103 9.99 -16.01 -19.33
N PRO A 104 10.10 -15.13 -20.35
CA PRO A 104 9.40 -15.33 -21.60
C PRO A 104 9.88 -16.63 -22.26
N LEU A 105 9.01 -17.28 -23.05
CA LEU A 105 9.33 -18.54 -23.71
C LEU A 105 10.58 -18.47 -24.60
N SER A 106 10.90 -17.27 -25.13
CA SER A 106 12.08 -17.00 -25.94
C SER A 106 13.41 -17.04 -25.17
N ALA A 107 13.38 -16.85 -23.85
CA ALA A 107 14.58 -16.96 -23.01
C ALA A 107 14.98 -18.42 -22.76
N TYR A 108 14.03 -19.35 -22.93
CA TYR A 108 14.35 -20.77 -22.87
C TYR A 108 15.04 -21.17 -24.18
N PRO A 109 16.07 -22.03 -24.11
CA PRO A 109 16.73 -22.52 -25.29
C PRO A 109 15.71 -23.26 -26.17
N HIS A 110 15.38 -22.68 -27.34
CA HIS A 110 14.45 -23.27 -28.30
C HIS A 110 14.89 -24.63 -28.86
N ARG A 111 16.14 -25.02 -28.58
CA ARG A 111 16.70 -26.31 -28.97
C ARG A 111 17.37 -26.91 -27.75
N PHE A 112 16.78 -27.99 -27.22
CA PHE A 112 17.60 -29.09 -26.74
C PHE A 112 18.31 -29.65 -27.98
N ALA A 113 19.36 -28.97 -28.44
CA ALA A 113 20.25 -29.57 -29.41
C ALA A 113 20.82 -30.78 -28.68
N SER A 114 20.33 -31.97 -29.04
CA SER A 114 21.03 -33.20 -28.66
C SER A 114 22.50 -32.95 -28.96
N ALA A 115 23.37 -33.20 -27.97
CA ALA A 115 24.79 -33.02 -28.16
C ALA A 115 25.16 -33.75 -29.47
N PRO A 116 25.80 -33.07 -30.44
CA PRO A 116 26.04 -33.66 -31.74
C PRO A 116 26.73 -35.02 -31.54
N ARG A 117 26.36 -36.02 -32.36
CA ARG A 117 26.74 -37.43 -32.11
C ARG A 117 28.22 -37.65 -31.82
N TYR A 118 29.11 -36.83 -32.38
CA TYR A 118 30.55 -36.91 -32.12
C TYR A 118 30.95 -36.45 -30.70
N LEU A 119 30.18 -35.59 -30.03
CA LEU A 119 30.38 -35.23 -28.61
C LEU A 119 29.70 -36.22 -27.65
N SER A 120 28.86 -37.13 -28.16
CA SER A 120 28.29 -38.21 -27.35
C SER A 120 29.38 -39.19 -26.95
N SER A 121 29.49 -39.45 -25.64
CA SER A 121 30.41 -40.45 -25.08
C SER A 121 30.16 -41.87 -25.62
N HIS A 122 29.02 -42.10 -26.27
CA HIS A 122 28.68 -43.38 -26.89
C HIS A 122 29.40 -43.62 -28.22
N PHE A 123 29.71 -42.56 -28.98
CA PHE A 123 30.29 -42.66 -30.33
C PHE A 123 31.72 -42.11 -30.44
N ASN A 124 32.26 -41.51 -29.37
CA ASN A 124 33.60 -40.93 -29.39
C ASN A 124 34.64 -41.94 -28.82
N PRO A 125 35.58 -42.46 -29.63
CA PRO A 125 36.50 -43.52 -29.19
C PRO A 125 37.49 -43.06 -28.10
N ILE A 126 37.72 -41.74 -27.97
CA ILE A 126 38.61 -41.15 -26.96
C ILE A 126 38.03 -41.25 -25.54
N THR A 127 36.71 -41.23 -25.36
CA THR A 127 36.07 -41.23 -24.03
C THR A 127 35.80 -42.63 -23.47
N ARG A 128 36.09 -43.69 -24.25
CA ARG A 128 35.96 -45.10 -23.82
C ARG A 128 36.78 -45.46 -22.58
N VAL A 129 37.82 -44.68 -22.27
CA VAL A 129 38.76 -44.97 -21.19
C VAL A 129 38.30 -44.43 -19.83
N ARG A 130 37.30 -43.52 -19.76
CA ARG A 130 36.87 -42.93 -18.48
C ARG A 130 35.34 -42.85 -18.39
N ARG A 131 34.70 -43.99 -18.14
CA ARG A 131 33.27 -44.05 -17.77
C ARG A 131 33.09 -43.56 -16.33
N PHE A 132 32.94 -42.25 -16.12
CA PHE A 132 32.18 -41.76 -14.98
C PHE A 132 30.74 -41.54 -15.44
N CYS A 133 29.84 -42.28 -14.80
CA CYS A 133 28.44 -42.38 -15.16
C CYS A 133 27.72 -41.06 -14.81
N CYS A 134 27.31 -40.28 -15.82
CA CYS A 134 26.32 -39.24 -15.62
C CYS A 134 24.94 -39.91 -15.66
N CYS A 135 24.38 -40.17 -14.48
CA CYS A 135 23.01 -40.65 -14.33
C CYS A 135 22.03 -39.63 -14.93
N PHE A 136 21.40 -39.99 -16.06
CA PHE A 136 20.23 -39.29 -16.55
C PHE A 136 19.02 -39.68 -15.68
N PHE A 137 18.53 -38.73 -14.89
CA PHE A 137 17.24 -38.83 -14.22
C PHE A 137 16.13 -38.64 -15.28
N ASN A 138 15.41 -39.72 -15.60
CA ASN A 138 14.19 -39.63 -16.40
C ASN A 138 13.04 -39.17 -15.50
N LEU A 139 12.57 -37.94 -15.70
CA LEU A 139 11.24 -37.53 -15.25
C LEU A 139 10.25 -37.84 -16.38
N SER A 140 9.54 -38.95 -16.22
CA SER A 140 8.39 -39.32 -17.04
C SER A 140 7.24 -38.35 -16.77
N ASN A 141 6.97 -37.43 -17.71
CA ASN A 141 5.70 -36.72 -17.79
C ASN A 141 4.62 -37.67 -18.32
N SER A 142 3.71 -38.08 -17.45
CA SER A 142 2.41 -38.66 -17.84
C SER A 142 1.43 -37.50 -18.01
N VAL A 143 0.89 -37.35 -19.21
CA VAL A 143 -0.16 -36.38 -19.55
C VAL A 143 -1.49 -37.12 -19.56
N HIS A 144 -2.36 -36.82 -18.59
CA HIS A 144 -3.82 -36.86 -18.69
C HIS A 144 -4.37 -35.67 -17.91
#